data_AF-A0A919GDS8-F1
#
_entry.id   AF-A0A919GDS8-F1
#
_cell.length_a   1.000
_cell.length_b   1.000
_cell.length_c   1.000
_cell.angle_alpha   90.00
_cell.angle_beta   90.00
_cell.angle_gamma   90.00
#
_symmetry.space_group_name_H-M   'P 1'
#
loop_
_entity.id
_entity.type
_entity.pdbx_description
1 polymer ?
#
loop_
_entity_poly.entity_id
_entity_poly.type
_entity_poly.pdbx_seq_one_letter_code
_entity_poly.pdbx_strand_id
1 'polypeptide(L)'
;MPSRLITRRLATRHLATRRLATVVVAGAASLAVLAPAASAADSAAAAKLPAKLTVKSYTGYLKAQKTPEAKKALKSFSALPAAKKAKFLKYLQDREVYEAMSTQTKGTVNRSVKAVRHYDANVKFNVQIITKKNIKDPKGPASLTFSVTESIYNIPVTTETLNLRYNVVKGKVVAGSARATAEVKNVNAAIAITNNNKVTVNKKGIPKASTTWKATPRVASFGPGVKKLQEGWAQSSYWAVKLVNR
;
A
#
# COMPACT_ATOMS: atom_id res chain seq x y z
N MET A 1 25.02 46.61 -52.52
CA MET A 1 24.05 47.51 -51.88
C MET A 1 22.87 47.72 -52.83
N PRO A 2 21.66 47.30 -52.43
CA PRO A 2 20.48 48.15 -52.57
C PRO A 2 19.48 48.10 -51.38
N SER A 3 18.90 49.27 -51.11
CA SER A 3 17.49 49.62 -50.82
C SER A 3 16.55 48.79 -49.93
N ARG A 4 16.22 49.39 -48.76
CA ARG A 4 14.90 49.88 -48.29
C ARG A 4 13.60 49.02 -48.40
N LEU A 5 12.99 48.86 -47.21
CA LEU A 5 11.59 49.19 -46.81
C LEU A 5 10.42 48.15 -46.87
N ILE A 6 9.55 48.29 -45.84
CA ILE A 6 8.11 47.88 -45.65
C ILE A 6 7.87 46.36 -45.39
N THR A 7 6.99 45.85 -44.51
CA THR A 7 5.73 46.32 -43.93
C THR A 7 5.34 45.47 -42.68
N ARG A 8 4.80 46.11 -41.63
CA ARG A 8 4.06 45.46 -40.53
C ARG A 8 2.71 44.90 -41.03
N ARG A 9 2.32 43.69 -40.61
CA ARG A 9 0.90 43.36 -40.38
C ARG A 9 0.74 42.46 -39.14
N LEU A 10 0.05 42.98 -38.13
CA LEU A 10 -0.63 42.21 -37.11
C LEU A 10 -1.81 41.47 -37.75
N ALA A 11 -2.04 40.22 -37.35
CA ALA A 11 -3.29 39.52 -37.58
C ALA A 11 -3.69 38.76 -36.31
N THR A 12 -4.60 39.38 -35.56
CA THR A 12 -5.39 38.83 -34.47
C THR A 12 -6.19 37.62 -34.98
N ARG A 13 -6.12 36.47 -34.31
CA ARG A 13 -7.05 35.36 -34.55
C ARG A 13 -7.91 35.13 -33.31
N HIS A 14 -9.20 35.39 -33.50
CA HIS A 14 -10.30 35.06 -32.60
C HIS A 14 -10.37 33.54 -32.35
N LEU A 15 -10.50 33.15 -31.07
CA LEU A 15 -10.91 31.80 -30.67
C LEU A 15 -12.42 31.80 -30.45
N ALA A 16 -13.12 31.04 -31.29
CA ALA A 16 -14.57 30.88 -31.26
C ALA A 16 -15.01 29.94 -30.13
N THR A 17 -15.96 30.43 -29.33
CA THR A 17 -16.70 29.76 -28.28
C THR A 17 -17.44 28.52 -28.80
N ARG A 18 -17.13 27.33 -28.29
CA ARG A 18 -17.87 26.10 -28.60
C ARG A 18 -18.88 25.81 -27.49
N ARG A 19 -20.16 25.84 -27.85
CA ARG A 19 -21.33 25.54 -27.02
C ARG A 19 -21.32 24.06 -26.59
N LEU A 20 -21.57 23.79 -25.31
CA LEU A 20 -21.85 22.45 -24.79
C LEU A 20 -23.36 22.22 -24.82
N ALA A 21 -23.79 21.21 -25.56
CA ALA A 21 -25.18 20.76 -25.60
C ALA A 21 -25.45 19.81 -24.42
N THR A 22 -26.50 20.12 -23.67
CA THR A 22 -27.14 19.30 -22.64
C THR A 22 -27.78 18.05 -23.25
N VAL A 23 -27.47 16.88 -22.69
CA VAL A 23 -28.31 15.67 -22.82
C VAL A 23 -28.64 15.20 -21.41
N VAL A 24 -29.92 15.32 -21.05
CA VAL A 24 -30.52 14.75 -19.84
C VAL A 24 -30.91 13.32 -20.18
N VAL A 25 -30.39 12.34 -19.45
CA VAL A 25 -30.96 10.99 -19.37
C VAL A 25 -31.25 10.69 -17.91
N ALA A 26 -32.54 10.64 -17.59
CA ALA A 26 -33.06 10.21 -16.31
C ALA A 26 -33.15 8.68 -16.26
N GLY A 27 -32.87 8.11 -15.08
CA GLY A 27 -33.45 6.84 -14.62
C GLY A 27 -32.64 5.56 -14.85
N ALA A 28 -31.77 5.22 -13.90
CA ALA A 28 -31.52 3.83 -13.50
C ALA A 28 -30.85 3.79 -12.12
N ALA A 29 -31.61 3.34 -11.10
CA ALA A 29 -31.05 2.97 -9.80
C ALA A 29 -30.04 1.82 -10.01
N SER A 30 -28.75 2.13 -9.86
CA SER A 30 -27.68 1.15 -10.02
C SER A 30 -26.83 1.09 -8.75
N LEU A 31 -26.70 -0.14 -8.27
CA LEU A 31 -25.90 -0.59 -7.13
C LEU A 31 -24.53 0.07 -7.15
N ALA A 32 -24.11 0.65 -6.01
CA ALA A 32 -22.81 1.27 -5.83
C ALA A 32 -21.67 0.26 -6.10
N VAL A 33 -21.13 0.29 -7.31
CA VAL A 33 -19.95 -0.44 -7.74
C VAL A 33 -18.72 0.22 -7.12
N LEU A 34 -18.08 -0.46 -6.17
CA LEU A 34 -16.76 -0.10 -5.66
C LEU A 34 -15.69 -0.44 -6.71
N ALA A 35 -15.32 0.54 -7.54
CA ALA A 35 -14.13 0.54 -8.40
C ALA A 35 -13.66 2.00 -8.64
N PRO A 36 -12.38 2.25 -9.00
CA PRO A 36 -11.58 3.35 -8.50
C PRO A 36 -11.90 4.71 -9.14
N ALA A 37 -12.26 5.70 -8.32
CA ALA A 37 -12.49 7.07 -8.76
C ALA A 37 -11.17 7.76 -9.15
N ALA A 38 -11.00 7.98 -10.46
CA ALA A 38 -10.26 9.12 -10.98
C ALA A 38 -11.07 10.39 -10.71
N SER A 39 -10.40 11.45 -10.27
CA SER A 39 -10.99 12.67 -9.76
C SER A 39 -11.83 13.41 -10.81
N ALA A 40 -13.09 13.69 -10.45
CA ALA A 40 -13.85 14.83 -10.95
C ALA A 40 -14.43 15.54 -9.72
N ALA A 41 -14.15 16.84 -9.61
CA ALA A 41 -14.64 17.69 -8.54
C ALA A 41 -16.14 17.92 -8.72
N ASP A 42 -16.93 17.45 -7.75
CA ASP A 42 -18.23 17.99 -7.44
C ASP A 42 -18.48 17.78 -5.94
N SER A 43 -19.10 18.76 -5.29
CA SER A 43 -19.37 18.76 -3.84
C SER A 43 -20.46 17.74 -3.51
N ALA A 44 -20.10 16.46 -3.56
CA ALA A 44 -20.92 15.39 -3.06
C ALA A 44 -20.83 15.37 -1.52
N ALA A 45 -21.97 15.47 -0.85
CA ALA A 45 -22.09 15.16 0.58
C ALA A 45 -21.31 13.87 0.86
N ALA A 46 -20.32 13.93 1.76
CA ALA A 46 -19.43 12.81 2.02
C ALA A 46 -20.26 11.57 2.35
N ALA A 47 -20.22 10.56 1.46
CA ALA A 47 -21.01 9.36 1.60
C ALA A 47 -20.75 8.75 3.00
N LYS A 48 -21.80 8.63 3.81
CA LYS A 48 -21.70 8.14 5.18
C LYS A 48 -21.17 6.70 5.17
N LEU A 49 -20.07 6.46 5.89
CA LEU A 49 -19.49 5.13 6.01
C LEU A 49 -20.49 4.16 6.67
N PRO A 50 -20.60 2.91 6.20
CA PRO A 50 -21.35 1.87 6.91
C PRO A 50 -20.88 1.75 8.36
N ALA A 51 -21.80 1.52 9.30
CA ALA A 51 -21.45 1.48 10.73
C ALA A 51 -20.45 0.35 11.06
N LYS A 52 -20.72 -0.86 10.55
CA LYS A 52 -19.91 -2.06 10.80
C LYS A 52 -19.94 -3.02 9.62
N LEU A 53 -18.90 -3.81 9.52
CA LEU A 53 -18.74 -4.94 8.62
C LEU A 53 -19.56 -6.13 9.15
N THR A 54 -20.29 -6.77 8.24
CA THR A 54 -21.09 -7.97 8.52
C THR A 54 -20.49 -9.18 7.80
N VAL A 55 -20.88 -10.39 8.20
CA VAL A 55 -20.45 -11.62 7.52
C VAL A 55 -20.85 -11.61 6.04
N LYS A 56 -22.08 -11.15 5.74
CA LYS A 56 -22.59 -11.03 4.38
C LYS A 56 -21.78 -10.02 3.56
N SER A 57 -21.53 -8.83 4.10
CA SER A 57 -20.76 -7.80 3.38
C SER A 57 -19.30 -8.20 3.17
N TYR A 58 -18.68 -8.85 4.15
CA TYR A 58 -17.30 -9.34 4.03
C TYR A 58 -17.18 -10.47 3.01
N THR A 59 -18.11 -11.42 3.02
CA THR A 59 -18.17 -12.50 2.03
C THR A 59 -18.36 -11.95 0.62
N GLY A 60 -19.26 -10.97 0.45
CA GLY A 60 -19.47 -10.27 -0.82
C GLY A 60 -18.21 -9.55 -1.29
N TYR A 61 -17.53 -8.84 -0.39
CA TYR A 61 -16.26 -8.17 -0.66
C TYR A 61 -15.18 -9.14 -1.15
N LEU A 62 -14.99 -10.27 -0.46
CA LEU A 62 -13.99 -11.27 -0.86
C LEU A 62 -14.33 -11.93 -2.19
N LYS A 63 -15.61 -12.15 -2.51
CA LYS A 63 -16.04 -12.66 -3.83
C LYS A 63 -15.82 -11.65 -4.95
N ALA A 64 -16.01 -10.36 -4.67
CA ALA A 64 -15.77 -9.30 -5.63
C ALA A 64 -14.26 -9.13 -5.95
N GLN A 65 -13.39 -9.43 -4.97
CA GLN A 65 -11.96 -9.47 -5.21
C GLN A 65 -11.56 -10.70 -6.04
N LYS A 66 -11.00 -10.47 -7.23
CA LYS A 66 -10.50 -11.54 -8.12
C LYS A 66 -9.09 -12.03 -7.79
N THR A 67 -8.55 -11.67 -6.62
CA THR A 67 -7.17 -12.02 -6.22
C THR A 67 -7.07 -13.43 -5.63
N PRO A 68 -5.92 -14.13 -5.79
CA PRO A 68 -5.69 -15.42 -5.15
C PRO A 68 -5.77 -15.35 -3.62
N GLU A 69 -5.33 -14.24 -3.02
CA GLU A 69 -5.39 -13.97 -1.59
C GLU A 69 -6.84 -13.92 -1.10
N ALA A 70 -7.72 -13.22 -1.81
CA ALA A 70 -9.14 -13.15 -1.45
C ALA A 70 -9.84 -14.51 -1.55
N LYS A 71 -9.52 -15.32 -2.57
CA LYS A 71 -10.03 -16.69 -2.69
C LYS A 71 -9.61 -17.57 -1.51
N LYS A 72 -8.33 -17.50 -1.10
CA LYS A 72 -7.82 -18.22 0.07
C LYS A 72 -8.46 -17.74 1.38
N ALA A 73 -8.61 -16.43 1.54
CA ALA A 73 -9.29 -15.82 2.68
C ALA A 73 -10.75 -16.23 2.73
N LEU A 74 -11.47 -16.23 1.59
CA LEU A 74 -12.87 -16.65 1.50
C LEU A 74 -13.06 -18.10 1.93
N LYS A 75 -12.22 -19.02 1.42
CA LYS A 75 -12.27 -20.43 1.80
C LYS A 75 -12.06 -20.58 3.31
N SER A 76 -11.01 -19.96 3.85
CA SER A 76 -10.64 -20.08 5.26
C SER A 76 -11.67 -19.43 6.18
N PHE A 77 -12.16 -18.24 5.83
CA PHE A 77 -13.20 -17.52 6.57
C PHE A 77 -14.53 -18.28 6.56
N SER A 78 -14.91 -18.86 5.42
CA SER A 78 -16.16 -19.64 5.31
C SER A 78 -16.13 -20.90 6.18
N ALA A 79 -14.96 -21.50 6.37
CA ALA A 79 -14.75 -22.66 7.24
C ALA A 79 -14.78 -22.32 8.74
N LEU A 80 -14.74 -21.04 9.13
CA LEU A 80 -14.83 -20.67 10.55
C LEU A 80 -16.25 -20.88 11.10
N PRO A 81 -16.40 -21.33 12.36
CA PRO A 81 -17.67 -21.30 13.08
C PRO A 81 -18.26 -19.89 13.18
N ALA A 82 -19.58 -19.77 13.32
CA ALA A 82 -20.28 -18.48 13.36
C ALA A 82 -19.72 -17.51 14.42
N ALA A 83 -19.43 -18.02 15.63
CA ALA A 83 -18.83 -17.23 16.70
C ALA A 83 -17.43 -16.70 16.33
N LYS A 84 -16.59 -17.53 15.68
CA LYS A 84 -15.26 -17.12 15.21
C LYS A 84 -15.35 -16.12 14.06
N LYS A 85 -16.33 -16.25 13.15
CA LYS A 85 -16.60 -15.27 12.09
C LYS A 85 -16.93 -13.89 12.67
N ALA A 86 -17.79 -13.82 13.68
CA ALA A 86 -18.12 -12.55 14.35
C ALA A 86 -16.89 -11.92 15.02
N LYS A 87 -16.10 -12.70 15.77
CA LYS A 87 -14.84 -12.24 16.37
C LYS A 87 -13.81 -11.80 15.31
N PHE A 88 -13.69 -12.54 14.20
CA PHE A 88 -12.80 -12.20 13.10
C PHE A 88 -13.12 -10.80 12.56
N LEU A 89 -14.40 -10.49 12.31
CA LEU A 89 -14.80 -9.18 11.85
C LEU A 89 -14.59 -8.08 12.90
N LYS A 90 -14.70 -8.41 14.20
CA LYS A 90 -14.37 -7.47 15.27
C LYS A 90 -12.90 -7.06 15.18
N TYR A 91 -11.98 -8.03 15.14
CA TYR A 91 -10.55 -7.76 14.98
C TYR A 91 -10.21 -7.03 13.69
N LEU A 92 -10.89 -7.38 12.58
CA LEU A 92 -10.66 -6.74 11.28
C LEU A 92 -10.98 -5.23 11.29
N GLN A 93 -11.93 -4.83 12.14
CA GLN A 93 -12.38 -3.44 12.31
C GLN A 93 -11.72 -2.77 13.51
N ASP A 94 -10.88 -3.48 14.26
CA ASP A 94 -10.25 -2.96 15.46
C ASP A 94 -9.02 -2.14 15.07
N ARG A 95 -9.08 -0.83 15.35
CA ARG A 95 -7.98 0.09 15.07
C ARG A 95 -6.73 -0.27 15.85
N GLU A 96 -6.88 -0.70 17.10
CA GLU A 96 -5.75 -1.00 17.98
C GLU A 96 -5.00 -2.24 17.49
N VAL A 97 -5.71 -3.22 16.96
CA VAL A 97 -5.11 -4.39 16.31
C VAL A 97 -4.25 -3.95 15.12
N TYR A 98 -4.78 -3.09 14.25
CA TYR A 98 -3.99 -2.59 13.14
C TYR A 98 -2.80 -1.78 13.67
N GLU A 99 -2.97 -0.85 14.59
CA GLU A 99 -1.87 -0.04 15.18
C GLU A 99 -0.79 -0.88 15.87
N ALA A 100 -1.16 -2.01 16.48
CA ALA A 100 -0.23 -2.94 17.12
C ALA A 100 0.67 -3.69 16.12
N MET A 101 0.32 -3.71 14.82
CA MET A 101 1.20 -4.18 13.74
C MET A 101 2.38 -3.21 13.55
N SER A 102 3.33 -3.27 14.48
CA SER A 102 4.55 -2.48 14.53
C SER A 102 5.74 -3.37 14.86
N THR A 103 6.91 -3.02 14.32
CA THR A 103 8.14 -3.79 14.56
C THR A 103 9.37 -2.95 14.28
N GLN A 104 10.46 -3.25 14.96
CA GLN A 104 11.78 -2.69 14.68
C GLN A 104 12.80 -3.79 14.91
N THR A 105 13.69 -3.99 13.95
CA THR A 105 14.73 -5.02 14.05
C THR A 105 15.91 -4.71 13.14
N LYS A 106 17.03 -5.35 13.43
CA LYS A 106 18.30 -5.21 12.73
C LYS A 106 18.97 -6.58 12.58
N GLY A 107 19.89 -6.68 11.64
CA GLY A 107 20.63 -7.92 11.45
C GLY A 107 21.69 -7.83 10.37
N THR A 108 22.20 -9.00 9.99
CA THR A 108 23.24 -9.13 8.97
C THR A 108 22.66 -9.54 7.63
N VAL A 109 23.23 -9.04 6.54
CA VAL A 109 22.86 -9.41 5.17
C VAL A 109 23.15 -10.90 4.93
N ASN A 110 22.34 -11.55 4.08
CA ASN A 110 22.32 -13.00 3.81
C ASN A 110 21.79 -13.88 4.95
N ARG A 111 21.21 -13.29 6.00
CA ARG A 111 20.39 -14.02 6.97
C ARG A 111 18.95 -13.55 6.85
N SER A 112 18.05 -14.49 6.55
CA SER A 112 16.61 -14.20 6.56
C SER A 112 16.10 -14.29 7.99
N VAL A 113 15.27 -13.34 8.40
CA VAL A 113 14.61 -13.33 9.71
C VAL A 113 13.14 -13.60 9.50
N LYS A 114 12.60 -14.54 10.27
CA LYS A 114 11.17 -14.78 10.42
C LYS A 114 10.85 -14.67 11.90
N ALA A 115 9.91 -13.81 12.25
CA ALA A 115 9.45 -13.66 13.62
C ALA A 115 7.91 -13.64 13.64
N VAL A 116 7.33 -14.21 14.67
CA VAL A 116 5.88 -14.16 14.93
C VAL A 116 5.69 -13.38 16.22
N ARG A 117 4.90 -12.31 16.17
CA ARG A 117 4.50 -11.54 17.34
C ARG A 117 3.02 -11.76 17.59
N HIS A 118 2.66 -12.19 18.78
CA HIS A 118 1.26 -12.40 19.16
C HIS A 118 0.70 -11.10 19.70
N TYR A 119 -0.45 -10.68 19.18
CA TYR A 119 -1.28 -9.66 19.83
C TYR A 119 -2.16 -10.34 20.88
N ASP A 120 -2.82 -11.44 20.48
CA ASP A 120 -3.51 -12.36 21.37
C ASP A 120 -3.48 -13.80 20.79
N ALA A 121 -4.31 -14.70 21.32
CA ALA A 121 -4.42 -16.08 20.84
C ALA A 121 -4.97 -16.20 19.39
N ASN A 122 -5.66 -15.19 18.89
CA ASN A 122 -6.37 -15.18 17.62
C ASN A 122 -5.66 -14.31 16.58
N VAL A 123 -4.92 -13.29 17.00
CA VAL A 123 -4.28 -12.29 16.15
C VAL A 123 -2.76 -12.35 16.31
N LYS A 124 -2.06 -12.44 15.19
CA LYS A 124 -0.59 -12.43 15.15
C LYS A 124 -0.05 -11.62 13.99
N PHE A 125 1.16 -11.10 14.17
CA PHE A 125 1.92 -10.39 13.16
C PHE A 125 3.14 -11.23 12.76
N ASN A 126 3.17 -11.68 11.51
CA ASN A 126 4.32 -12.38 10.94
C ASN A 126 5.24 -11.34 10.31
N VAL A 127 6.45 -11.24 10.83
CA VAL A 127 7.51 -10.36 10.32
C VAL A 127 8.47 -11.20 9.50
N GLN A 128 8.70 -10.81 8.26
CA GLN A 128 9.66 -11.46 7.38
C GLN A 128 10.65 -10.43 6.84
N ILE A 129 11.94 -10.69 7.07
CA ILE A 129 13.03 -9.96 6.46
C ILE A 129 13.83 -10.94 5.59
N ILE A 130 13.91 -10.68 4.30
CA ILE A 130 14.74 -11.44 3.37
C ILE A 130 15.83 -10.52 2.87
N THR A 131 17.07 -10.92 3.07
CA THR A 131 18.21 -10.26 2.44
C THR A 131 18.91 -11.21 1.49
N LYS A 132 19.30 -10.69 0.33
CA LYS A 132 20.09 -11.42 -0.66
C LYS A 132 21.23 -10.52 -1.12
N LYS A 133 22.43 -11.06 -1.26
CA LYS A 133 23.58 -10.40 -1.87
C LYS A 133 24.30 -11.42 -2.74
N ASN A 134 24.37 -11.17 -4.04
CA ASN A 134 25.12 -12.00 -4.96
C ASN A 134 26.55 -11.47 -5.09
N ILE A 135 27.50 -12.19 -4.49
CA ILE A 135 28.92 -11.79 -4.46
C ILE A 135 29.64 -12.21 -5.75
N LYS A 136 29.10 -13.19 -6.50
CA LYS A 136 29.70 -13.71 -7.73
C LYS A 136 29.40 -12.87 -8.96
N ASP A 137 28.36 -12.04 -8.91
CA ASP A 137 27.98 -11.15 -10.00
C ASP A 137 28.84 -9.86 -9.93
N PRO A 138 29.50 -9.45 -11.04
CA PRO A 138 30.30 -8.22 -11.09
C PRO A 138 29.53 -6.95 -10.72
N LYS A 139 28.22 -6.91 -10.95
CA LYS A 139 27.33 -5.79 -10.56
C LYS A 139 26.95 -5.85 -9.08
N GLY A 140 27.19 -6.98 -8.41
CA GLY A 140 26.97 -7.20 -6.99
C GLY A 140 25.56 -6.90 -6.50
N PRO A 141 24.49 -7.39 -7.15
CA PRO A 141 23.12 -7.06 -6.77
C PRO A 141 22.81 -7.55 -5.35
N ALA A 142 22.17 -6.68 -4.59
CA ALA A 142 21.71 -6.92 -3.24
C ALA A 142 20.27 -6.43 -3.06
N SER A 143 19.54 -7.07 -2.16
CA SER A 143 18.16 -6.72 -1.85
C SER A 143 17.84 -6.92 -0.37
N LEU A 144 16.92 -6.10 0.12
CA LEU A 144 16.25 -6.20 1.41
C LEU A 144 14.74 -6.16 1.15
N THR A 145 14.03 -7.24 1.48
CA THR A 145 12.57 -7.29 1.51
C THR A 145 12.14 -7.32 2.97
N PHE A 146 11.29 -6.39 3.35
CA PHE A 146 10.72 -6.29 4.69
C PHE A 146 9.20 -6.34 4.60
N SER A 147 8.62 -7.43 5.08
CA SER A 147 7.17 -7.67 5.06
C SER A 147 6.65 -7.85 6.48
N VAL A 148 5.51 -7.23 6.77
CA VAL A 148 4.75 -7.46 8.01
C VAL A 148 3.34 -7.87 7.62
N THR A 149 2.90 -9.03 8.13
CA THR A 149 1.61 -9.63 7.80
C THR A 149 0.77 -9.79 9.07
N GLU A 150 -0.36 -9.11 9.14
CA GLU A 150 -1.42 -9.37 10.12
C GLU A 150 -2.18 -10.64 9.73
N SER A 151 -2.44 -11.51 10.70
CA SER A 151 -3.25 -12.71 10.54
C SER A 151 -4.23 -12.87 11.69
N ILE A 152 -5.49 -13.13 11.36
CA ILE A 152 -6.57 -13.39 12.32
C ILE A 152 -7.04 -14.84 12.12
N TYR A 153 -7.02 -15.65 13.16
CA TYR A 153 -7.24 -17.11 13.09
C TYR A 153 -6.37 -17.78 12.00
N ASN A 154 -5.11 -17.36 11.88
CA ASN A 154 -4.16 -17.80 10.84
C ASN A 154 -4.55 -17.46 9.40
N ILE A 155 -5.55 -16.60 9.18
CA ILE A 155 -5.90 -16.08 7.86
C ILE A 155 -5.17 -14.75 7.67
N PRO A 156 -4.25 -14.62 6.68
CA PRO A 156 -3.60 -13.35 6.38
C PRO A 156 -4.62 -12.32 5.90
N VAL A 157 -4.67 -11.16 6.55
CA VAL A 157 -5.64 -10.10 6.23
C VAL A 157 -5.00 -8.88 5.58
N THR A 158 -3.82 -8.50 6.07
CA THR A 158 -3.06 -7.35 5.60
C THR A 158 -1.59 -7.73 5.52
N THR A 159 -0.91 -7.38 4.43
CA THR A 159 0.55 -7.49 4.32
C THR A 159 1.11 -6.22 3.72
N GLU A 160 2.01 -5.57 4.47
CA GLU A 160 2.75 -4.38 4.05
C GLU A 160 4.19 -4.78 3.75
N THR A 161 4.62 -4.56 2.50
CA THR A 161 5.95 -4.96 2.04
C THR A 161 6.72 -3.75 1.50
N LEU A 162 7.94 -3.58 1.99
CA LEU A 162 8.93 -2.65 1.47
C LEU A 162 10.09 -3.46 0.87
N ASN A 163 10.41 -3.21 -0.39
CA ASN A 163 11.56 -3.79 -1.08
C ASN A 163 12.59 -2.70 -1.39
N LEU A 164 13.85 -2.96 -1.05
CA LEU A 164 15.00 -2.15 -1.40
C LEU A 164 15.97 -3.02 -2.20
N ARG A 165 16.38 -2.54 -3.37
CA ARG A 165 17.40 -3.14 -4.25
C ARG A 165 18.56 -2.15 -4.39
N TYR A 166 19.78 -2.63 -4.40
CA TYR A 166 21.00 -1.82 -4.50
C TYR A 166 22.16 -2.71 -4.95
N ASN A 167 23.30 -2.11 -5.29
CA ASN A 167 24.49 -2.85 -5.71
C ASN A 167 25.63 -2.71 -4.69
N VAL A 168 26.38 -3.78 -4.49
CA VAL A 168 27.54 -3.87 -3.59
C VAL A 168 28.73 -4.41 -4.36
N VAL A 169 29.73 -3.58 -4.63
CA VAL A 169 30.96 -3.95 -5.35
C VAL A 169 32.15 -3.75 -4.42
N LYS A 170 33.05 -4.74 -4.32
CA LYS A 170 34.22 -4.73 -3.42
C LYS A 170 33.86 -4.34 -1.97
N GLY A 171 32.73 -4.86 -1.48
CA GLY A 171 32.24 -4.59 -0.12
C GLY A 171 31.63 -3.20 0.10
N LYS A 172 31.53 -2.34 -0.93
CA LYS A 172 30.97 -0.99 -0.85
C LYS A 172 29.68 -0.87 -1.64
N VAL A 173 28.72 -0.13 -1.09
CA VAL A 173 27.48 0.18 -1.81
C VAL A 173 27.80 1.13 -2.96
N VAL A 174 27.36 0.79 -4.17
CA VAL A 174 27.48 1.66 -5.34
C VAL A 174 26.50 2.83 -5.21
N ALA A 175 27.03 4.06 -5.19
CA ALA A 175 26.22 5.27 -5.10
C ALA A 175 25.20 5.33 -6.24
N GLY A 176 23.97 5.76 -5.94
CA GLY A 176 22.91 5.89 -6.94
C GLY A 176 22.27 4.59 -7.46
N SER A 177 22.79 3.42 -7.08
CA SER A 177 22.25 2.11 -7.50
C SER A 177 20.92 1.74 -6.84
N ALA A 178 20.56 2.42 -5.76
CA ALA A 178 19.43 2.06 -4.93
C ALA A 178 18.08 2.35 -5.61
N ARG A 179 17.17 1.38 -5.55
CA ARG A 179 15.79 1.43 -6.03
C ARG A 179 14.90 0.78 -4.98
N ALA A 180 13.68 1.27 -4.80
CA ALA A 180 12.77 0.69 -3.85
C ALA A 180 11.32 0.69 -4.35
N THR A 181 10.56 -0.29 -3.89
CA THR A 181 9.13 -0.44 -4.17
C THR A 181 8.41 -0.78 -2.88
N ALA A 182 7.13 -0.43 -2.82
CA ALA A 182 6.27 -0.78 -1.71
C ALA A 182 4.98 -1.39 -2.26
N GLU A 183 4.55 -2.51 -1.67
CA GLU A 183 3.37 -3.27 -2.07
C GLU A 183 2.51 -3.56 -0.85
N VAL A 184 1.20 -3.50 -1.03
CA VAL A 184 0.24 -3.95 -0.02
C VAL A 184 -0.64 -5.05 -0.60
N LYS A 185 -0.80 -6.14 0.15
CA LYS A 185 -1.85 -7.13 -0.08
C LYS A 185 -2.88 -6.98 1.01
N ASN A 186 -4.10 -6.64 0.63
CA ASN A 186 -5.15 -6.30 1.59
C ASN A 186 -6.46 -7.01 1.26
N VAL A 187 -6.88 -7.91 2.16
CA VAL A 187 -8.21 -8.50 2.19
C VAL A 187 -9.00 -8.05 3.43
N ASN A 188 -8.51 -7.04 4.16
CA ASN A 188 -9.26 -6.31 5.17
C ASN A 188 -10.26 -5.36 4.48
N ALA A 189 -11.55 -5.62 4.65
CA ALA A 189 -12.63 -4.82 4.07
C ALA A 189 -12.97 -3.57 4.89
N ALA A 190 -12.53 -3.49 6.14
CA ALA A 190 -12.79 -2.36 7.04
C ALA A 190 -11.92 -1.15 6.71
N ILE A 191 -10.80 -1.33 6.00
CA ILE A 191 -9.89 -0.26 5.60
C ILE A 191 -9.43 -0.39 4.16
N ALA A 192 -9.25 0.74 3.48
CA ALA A 192 -8.41 0.85 2.30
C ALA A 192 -7.00 1.24 2.72
N ILE A 193 -6.00 0.47 2.30
CA ILE A 193 -4.59 0.84 2.56
C ILE A 193 -3.99 1.31 1.26
N THR A 194 -3.48 2.54 1.27
CA THR A 194 -2.65 3.07 0.19
C THR A 194 -1.27 3.38 0.74
N ASN A 195 -0.27 3.31 -0.11
CA ASN A 195 0.98 4.03 0.10
C ASN A 195 0.92 5.33 -0.68
N ASN A 196 1.43 6.41 -0.10
CA ASN A 196 1.83 7.54 -0.94
C ASN A 196 3.02 7.05 -1.77
N ASN A 197 2.88 7.00 -3.10
CA ASN A 197 3.85 6.45 -4.07
C ASN A 197 5.28 6.98 -3.99
N LYS A 198 5.59 7.89 -3.06
CA LYS A 198 6.93 8.38 -2.81
C LYS A 198 7.64 7.42 -1.86
N VAL A 199 8.16 6.34 -2.44
CA VAL A 199 9.25 5.62 -1.80
C VAL A 199 10.50 6.50 -1.90
N THR A 200 10.97 7.04 -0.78
CA THR A 200 12.18 7.87 -0.78
C THR A 200 13.40 6.99 -0.69
N VAL A 201 14.39 7.22 -1.56
CA VAL A 201 15.64 6.46 -1.57
C VAL A 201 16.84 7.38 -1.34
N ASN A 202 17.57 7.18 -0.24
CA ASN A 202 18.86 7.85 -0.04
C ASN A 202 19.95 7.13 -0.85
N LYS A 203 20.77 7.89 -1.57
CA LYS A 203 21.83 7.41 -2.47
C LYS A 203 23.25 7.58 -1.90
N LYS A 204 23.43 8.30 -0.78
CA LYS A 204 24.75 8.57 -0.17
C LYS A 204 25.12 7.48 0.84
N GLY A 205 26.05 6.60 0.49
CA GLY A 205 26.75 5.66 1.39
C GLY A 205 25.92 4.54 2.04
N ILE A 206 24.62 4.77 2.29
CA ILE A 206 23.69 3.86 2.94
C ILE A 206 22.35 3.92 2.19
N PRO A 207 22.00 2.91 1.38
CA PRO A 207 20.70 2.83 0.75
C PRO A 207 19.62 2.70 1.82
N LYS A 208 18.72 3.68 1.86
CA LYS A 208 17.54 3.71 2.74
C LYS A 208 16.31 3.85 1.87
N ALA A 209 15.27 3.07 2.15
CA ALA A 209 13.93 3.20 1.60
C ALA A 209 12.95 3.55 2.72
N SER A 210 11.95 4.37 2.42
CA SER A 210 10.81 4.58 3.33
C SER A 210 9.50 4.72 2.56
N THR A 211 8.38 4.31 3.15
CA THR A 211 7.02 4.50 2.66
C THR A 211 6.10 4.87 3.82
N THR A 212 5.07 5.66 3.55
CA THR A 212 3.99 5.91 4.51
C THR A 212 2.73 5.18 4.04
N TRP A 213 2.24 4.26 4.86
CA TRP A 213 0.96 3.59 4.69
C TRP A 213 -0.14 4.46 5.28
N LYS A 214 -1.23 4.63 4.54
CA LYS A 214 -2.44 5.32 4.97
C LYS A 214 -3.60 4.33 4.94
N ALA A 215 -4.01 3.90 6.13
CA ALA A 215 -5.24 3.13 6.31
C ALA A 215 -6.42 4.10 6.40
N THR A 216 -7.27 4.11 5.39
CA THR A 216 -8.49 4.91 5.31
C THR A 216 -9.70 4.04 5.68
N PRO A 217 -10.50 4.42 6.68
CA PRO A 217 -11.66 3.66 7.12
C PRO A 217 -12.68 3.49 6.00
N ARG A 218 -13.26 2.28 5.89
CA ARG A 218 -14.41 1.95 5.04
C ARG A 218 -15.66 1.65 5.85
N VAL A 219 -15.53 1.58 7.16
CA VAL A 219 -16.63 1.44 8.12
C VAL A 219 -16.37 2.36 9.32
N ALA A 220 -17.42 2.91 9.92
CA ALA A 220 -17.29 3.87 11.01
C ALA A 220 -16.70 3.26 12.29
N SER A 221 -16.95 1.98 12.56
CA SER A 221 -16.44 1.25 13.73
C SER A 221 -14.91 1.11 13.77
N PHE A 222 -14.22 1.29 12.64
CA PHE A 222 -12.76 1.39 12.63
C PHE A 222 -12.26 2.71 13.24
N GLY A 223 -13.11 3.73 13.34
CA GLY A 223 -12.72 5.05 13.81
C GLY A 223 -11.90 5.82 12.77
N PRO A 224 -11.02 6.74 13.19
CA PRO A 224 -10.25 7.57 12.27
C PRO A 224 -9.15 6.76 11.55
N GLY A 225 -8.68 7.30 10.43
CA GLY A 225 -7.61 6.67 9.66
C GLY A 225 -6.27 6.63 10.40
N VAL A 226 -5.47 5.62 10.09
CA VAL A 226 -4.15 5.40 10.69
C VAL A 226 -3.06 5.64 9.65
N LYS A 227 -1.96 6.28 10.06
CA LYS A 227 -0.75 6.41 9.25
C LYS A 227 0.39 5.62 9.88
N LYS A 228 1.16 4.93 9.04
CA LYS A 228 2.35 4.21 9.46
C LYS A 228 3.54 4.54 8.60
N LEU A 229 4.71 4.62 9.21
CA LEU A 229 5.98 4.73 8.54
C LEU A 229 6.65 3.37 8.51
N GLN A 230 6.93 2.85 7.32
CA GLN A 230 7.79 1.70 7.12
C GLN A 230 9.11 2.15 6.51
N GLU A 231 10.22 1.84 7.16
CA GLU A 231 11.57 2.15 6.68
C GLU A 231 12.45 0.91 6.68
N GLY A 232 13.41 0.89 5.77
CA GLY A 232 14.47 -0.09 5.75
C GLY A 232 15.74 0.52 5.17
N TRP A 233 16.88 0.18 5.74
CA TRP A 233 18.17 0.51 5.16
C TRP A 233 19.12 -0.66 5.27
N ALA A 234 20.09 -0.69 4.36
CA ALA A 234 21.07 -1.76 4.30
C ALA A 234 22.45 -1.21 3.94
N GLN A 235 23.48 -1.97 4.29
CA GLN A 235 24.87 -1.80 3.90
C GLN A 235 25.36 -3.15 3.33
N SER A 236 26.65 -3.30 3.06
CA SER A 236 27.21 -4.54 2.50
C SER A 236 27.06 -5.76 3.41
N SER A 237 26.99 -5.57 4.73
CA SER A 237 26.93 -6.65 5.74
C SER A 237 25.79 -6.50 6.75
N TYR A 238 25.14 -5.34 6.84
CA TYR A 238 24.18 -5.01 7.90
C TYR A 238 22.90 -4.40 7.34
N TRP A 239 21.79 -4.54 8.06
CA TRP A 239 20.52 -3.89 7.75
C TRP A 239 19.75 -3.54 9.02
N ALA A 240 18.84 -2.57 8.91
CA ALA A 240 17.82 -2.32 9.92
C ALA A 240 16.50 -1.89 9.27
N VAL A 241 15.39 -2.24 9.92
CA VAL A 241 14.03 -1.98 9.44
C VAL A 241 13.13 -1.57 10.61
N LYS A 242 12.10 -0.79 10.30
CA LYS A 242 11.02 -0.48 11.25
C LYS A 242 9.68 -0.24 10.55
N LEU A 243 8.60 -0.59 11.23
CA LEU A 243 7.22 -0.23 10.94
C LEU A 243 6.62 0.35 12.21
N VAL A 244 6.23 1.61 12.19
CA VAL A 244 5.73 2.35 13.37
C VAL A 244 4.56 3.25 13.01
N ASN A 245 3.69 3.55 13.98
CA ASN A 245 2.62 4.54 13.81
C ASN A 245 3.21 5.96 13.67
N ARG A 246 2.50 6.84 12.96
CA ARG A 246 2.93 8.22 12.68
C ARG A 246 1.85 9.23 13.02
#